data_AF-A0A654DUV9-F1
#
_entry.id   AF-A0A654DUV9-F1
#
_cell.length_a   1.000
_cell.length_b   1.000
_cell.length_c   1.000
_cell.angle_alpha   90.00
_cell.angle_beta   90.00
_cell.angle_gamma   90.00
#
_symmetry.space_group_name_H-M   'P 1'
#
loop_
_entity.id
_entity.type
_entity.pdbx_description
1 polymer ?
#
loop_
_entity_poly.entity_id
_entity_poly.type
_entity_poly.pdbx_seq_one_letter_code
_entity_poly.pdbx_strand_id
1 'polypeptide(L)'
;MEISREAILHKTHYGLNIYAYVLRQYYQGETVLSLSGRDCKPTKNPFNADKPTLIVKVVDGCATHTDTEEAIAQGNVFDFASLHFGLSGQELNEKLNEELHLRIGHKNGFYTQEESQPQVVAPVHVKLKAPLFSFYTKPVTNINPTRDIDLVEAYSIIKGDSFATCTSTLRSIQDVKEARKYKAFNFDYVTFSGTFSQRNDKHLRKHSGLLTIDFDHVSDLSGLKAELLKDQYFETELLFVSPSGDGLKWVIPIELTKAKHQDYFKAVANYIQHTYKLEVDQSGKDISRACFLPHDPQAFINPKYL
;
A
#
# COMPACT_ATOMS: atom_id res chain seq x y z
N MET A 1 -27.38 4.21 -4.67
CA MET A 1 -26.93 2.81 -4.60
C MET A 1 -27.75 2.16 -3.51
N GLU A 2 -28.47 1.08 -3.84
CA GLU A 2 -29.28 0.31 -2.90
C GLU A 2 -28.37 -0.35 -1.85
N ILE A 3 -28.87 -0.56 -0.63
CA ILE A 3 -28.09 -1.17 0.46
C ILE A 3 -28.04 -2.68 0.20
N SER A 4 -26.96 -3.15 -0.42
CA SER A 4 -26.74 -4.58 -0.73
C SER A 4 -25.59 -5.18 0.09
N ARG A 5 -25.55 -6.51 0.18
CA ARG A 5 -24.47 -7.24 0.86
C ARG A 5 -23.11 -6.95 0.24
N GLU A 6 -23.03 -6.85 -1.08
CA GLU A 6 -21.81 -6.54 -1.82
C GLU A 6 -21.30 -5.13 -1.48
N ALA A 7 -22.21 -4.15 -1.42
CA ALA A 7 -21.87 -2.78 -1.03
C ALA A 7 -21.36 -2.70 0.42
N ILE A 8 -21.94 -3.51 1.32
CA ILE A 8 -21.51 -3.62 2.71
C ILE A 8 -20.13 -4.27 2.81
N LEU A 9 -19.89 -5.41 2.15
CA LEU A 9 -18.58 -6.09 2.14
C LEU A 9 -17.47 -5.17 1.61
N HIS A 10 -17.75 -4.44 0.54
CA HIS A 10 -16.79 -3.49 -0.05
C HIS A 10 -16.37 -2.39 0.95
N LYS A 11 -17.32 -1.86 1.74
CA LYS A 11 -17.02 -0.81 2.72
C LYS A 11 -16.48 -1.31 4.06
N THR A 12 -16.55 -2.61 4.31
CA THR A 12 -16.19 -3.22 5.60
C THR A 12 -14.95 -4.12 5.54
N HIS A 13 -14.13 -3.95 4.50
CA HIS A 13 -12.94 -4.74 4.25
C HIS A 13 -13.27 -6.25 4.22
N TYR A 14 -14.15 -6.62 3.30
CA TYR A 14 -14.69 -7.97 3.12
C TYR A 14 -15.49 -8.50 4.32
N GLY A 15 -15.91 -7.62 5.24
CA GLY A 15 -16.66 -7.98 6.44
C GLY A 15 -15.84 -8.09 7.73
N LEU A 16 -14.52 -7.94 7.67
CA LEU A 16 -13.68 -7.97 8.87
C LEU A 16 -14.04 -6.86 9.87
N ASN A 17 -14.43 -5.68 9.38
CA ASN A 17 -14.85 -4.58 10.25
C ASN A 17 -16.18 -4.89 10.96
N ILE A 18 -17.05 -5.72 10.37
CA ILE A 18 -18.30 -6.13 11.01
C ILE A 18 -18.00 -7.12 12.14
N TYR A 19 -17.15 -8.13 11.92
CA TYR A 19 -16.72 -9.02 13.02
C TYR A 19 -16.07 -8.23 14.16
N ALA A 20 -15.17 -7.31 13.83
CA ALA A 20 -14.52 -6.47 14.83
C ALA A 20 -15.51 -5.60 15.59
N TYR A 21 -16.51 -5.04 14.91
CA TYR A 21 -17.56 -4.25 15.54
C TYR A 21 -18.38 -5.11 16.50
N VAL A 22 -18.87 -6.28 16.05
CA VAL A 22 -19.70 -7.18 16.87
C VAL A 22 -18.92 -7.63 18.10
N LEU A 23 -17.69 -8.11 17.93
CA LEU A 23 -16.87 -8.57 19.05
C LEU A 23 -16.57 -7.45 20.06
N ARG A 24 -16.41 -6.19 19.62
CA ARG A 24 -16.22 -5.04 20.53
C ARG A 24 -17.45 -4.71 21.37
N GLN A 25 -18.64 -5.17 20.98
CA GLN A 25 -19.82 -5.04 21.84
C GLN A 25 -19.73 -5.93 23.09
N TYR A 26 -19.00 -7.05 22.99
CA TYR A 26 -18.79 -7.99 24.11
C TYR A 26 -17.48 -7.73 24.86
N TYR A 27 -16.42 -7.31 24.15
CA TYR A 27 -15.06 -7.15 24.71
C TYR A 27 -14.55 -5.73 24.50
N GLN A 28 -15.13 -4.77 25.22
CA GLN A 28 -14.77 -3.35 25.11
C GLN A 28 -13.32 -3.11 25.54
N GLY A 29 -12.56 -2.37 24.72
CA GLY A 29 -11.16 -2.02 25.02
C GLY A 29 -10.15 -3.14 24.80
N GLU A 30 -10.58 -4.33 24.39
CA GLU A 30 -9.69 -5.45 24.07
C GLU A 30 -9.35 -5.53 22.57
N THR A 31 -8.24 -6.19 22.25
CA THR A 31 -7.95 -6.59 20.88
C THR A 31 -8.78 -7.82 20.53
N VAL A 32 -9.83 -7.61 19.73
CA VAL A 32 -10.84 -8.66 19.42
C VAL A 32 -10.52 -9.52 18.21
N LEU A 33 -9.64 -9.05 17.32
CA LEU A 33 -9.16 -9.80 16.16
C LEU A 33 -7.68 -9.52 15.98
N SER A 34 -6.90 -10.59 15.77
CA SER A 34 -5.48 -10.51 15.44
C SER A 34 -5.27 -11.27 14.14
N LEU A 35 -5.13 -10.52 13.04
CA LEU A 35 -4.90 -11.05 11.71
C LEU A 35 -3.41 -11.41 11.54
N SER A 36 -3.14 -12.60 11.03
CA SER A 36 -1.81 -13.06 10.60
C SER A 36 -1.93 -13.64 9.20
N GLY A 37 -1.66 -12.82 8.17
CA GLY A 37 -1.90 -13.20 6.78
C GLY A 37 -3.40 -13.23 6.44
N ARG A 38 -3.88 -14.33 5.85
CA ARG A 38 -5.32 -14.54 5.52
C ARG A 38 -6.12 -15.19 6.66
N ASP A 39 -5.46 -15.50 7.77
CA ASP A 39 -6.02 -16.22 8.92
C ASP A 39 -6.00 -15.35 10.18
N CYS A 40 -7.08 -15.37 10.96
CA CYS A 40 -7.05 -14.90 12.34
C CYS A 40 -6.54 -15.99 13.27
N LYS A 41 -5.77 -15.60 14.30
CA LYS A 41 -5.59 -16.47 15.48
C LYS A 41 -6.97 -16.73 16.13
N PRO A 42 -7.17 -17.89 16.79
CA PRO A 42 -8.40 -18.14 17.53
C PRO A 42 -8.68 -16.98 18.49
N THR A 43 -9.88 -16.41 18.40
CA THR A 43 -10.32 -15.29 19.23
C THR A 43 -11.51 -15.70 20.09
N LYS A 44 -11.80 -14.90 21.12
CA LYS A 44 -12.90 -15.12 22.04
C LYS A 44 -14.22 -15.18 21.27
N ASN A 45 -15.01 -16.23 21.53
CA ASN A 45 -16.33 -16.42 20.98
C ASN A 45 -17.40 -16.03 22.02
N PRO A 46 -18.13 -14.91 21.84
CA PRO A 46 -19.16 -14.48 22.80
C PRO A 46 -20.36 -15.45 22.84
N PHE A 47 -20.48 -16.33 21.85
CA PHE A 47 -21.52 -17.36 21.77
C PHE A 47 -21.05 -18.72 22.30
N ASN A 48 -19.82 -18.81 22.83
CA ASN A 48 -19.28 -20.02 23.46
C ASN A 48 -18.48 -19.68 24.74
N ALA A 49 -19.17 -19.06 25.71
CA ALA A 49 -18.62 -18.73 27.03
C ALA A 49 -17.26 -18.00 26.98
N ASP A 50 -17.08 -17.13 25.99
CA ASP A 50 -15.88 -16.33 25.75
C ASP A 50 -14.59 -17.13 25.51
N LYS A 51 -14.70 -18.42 25.22
CA LYS A 51 -13.55 -19.27 24.90
C LYS A 51 -12.91 -18.85 23.57
N PRO A 52 -11.58 -19.01 23.41
CA PRO A 52 -10.89 -18.63 22.17
C PRO A 52 -11.09 -19.66 21.05
N THR A 53 -12.33 -19.86 20.61
CA THR A 53 -12.71 -20.91 19.64
C THR A 53 -13.12 -20.36 18.27
N LEU A 54 -13.32 -19.04 18.15
CA LEU A 54 -13.73 -18.40 16.90
C LEU A 54 -12.51 -18.18 16.00
N ILE A 55 -12.52 -18.75 14.80
CA ILE A 55 -11.50 -18.56 13.77
C ILE A 55 -12.15 -17.82 12.60
N VAL A 56 -11.62 -16.66 12.22
CA VAL A 56 -12.11 -15.86 11.10
C VAL A 56 -11.10 -15.87 9.95
N LYS A 57 -11.56 -16.05 8.72
CA LYS A 57 -10.73 -16.09 7.49
C LYS A 57 -11.44 -15.41 6.33
N VAL A 58 -10.69 -14.78 5.43
CA VAL A 58 -11.28 -14.21 4.20
C VAL A 58 -11.16 -15.23 3.06
N VAL A 59 -12.30 -15.66 2.54
CA VAL A 59 -12.43 -16.61 1.42
C VAL A 59 -13.28 -15.94 0.34
N ASP A 60 -12.78 -15.91 -0.90
CA ASP A 60 -13.48 -15.34 -2.07
C ASP A 60 -14.06 -13.93 -1.86
N GLY A 61 -13.35 -13.07 -1.14
CA GLY A 61 -13.77 -11.68 -0.88
C GLY A 61 -14.86 -11.55 0.19
N CYS A 62 -15.09 -12.58 1.00
CA CYS A 62 -15.99 -12.54 2.15
C CYS A 62 -15.32 -13.13 3.39
N ALA A 63 -15.43 -12.44 4.52
CA ALA A 63 -14.98 -12.93 5.82
C ALA A 63 -15.93 -14.02 6.33
N THR A 64 -15.37 -15.18 6.62
CA THR A 64 -16.04 -16.39 7.09
C THR A 64 -15.48 -16.81 8.43
N HIS A 65 -16.26 -17.56 9.21
CA HIS A 65 -15.85 -18.06 10.51
C HIS A 65 -16.11 -19.56 10.67
N THR A 66 -15.26 -20.19 11.47
CA THR A 66 -15.45 -21.55 12.00
C THR A 66 -15.29 -21.51 13.52
N ASP A 67 -16.03 -22.35 14.23
CA ASP A 67 -15.87 -22.57 15.68
C ASP A 67 -15.23 -23.93 15.92
N THR A 68 -14.10 -23.96 16.62
CA THR A 68 -13.37 -25.21 16.90
C THR A 68 -14.13 -26.17 17.81
N GLU A 69 -15.12 -25.68 18.57
CA GLU A 69 -15.98 -26.48 19.43
C GLU A 69 -17.42 -26.59 18.88
N GLU A 70 -17.68 -26.10 17.67
CA GLU A 70 -18.98 -26.19 16.97
C GLU A 70 -20.18 -25.62 17.76
N ALA A 71 -19.96 -24.67 18.69
CA ALA A 71 -21.03 -24.01 19.42
C ALA A 71 -21.82 -23.03 18.54
N ILE A 72 -21.19 -22.49 17.49
CA ILE A 72 -21.86 -21.82 16.37
C ILE A 72 -21.56 -22.52 15.05
N ALA A 73 -22.53 -22.56 14.15
CA ALA A 73 -22.36 -23.13 12.82
C ALA A 73 -21.36 -22.31 12.00
N GLN A 74 -20.60 -22.98 11.13
CA GLN A 74 -19.74 -22.30 10.17
C GLN A 74 -20.58 -21.37 9.28
N GLY A 75 -20.13 -20.13 9.11
CA GLY A 75 -20.87 -19.12 8.37
C GLY A 75 -20.00 -17.98 7.87
N ASN A 76 -20.63 -16.99 7.27
CA ASN A 76 -20.02 -15.74 6.86
C ASN A 76 -20.29 -14.61 7.85
N VAL A 77 -19.76 -13.44 7.54
CA VAL A 77 -19.91 -12.22 8.35
C VAL A 77 -21.35 -11.83 8.65
N PHE A 78 -22.26 -12.01 7.70
CA PHE A 78 -23.68 -11.70 7.90
C PHE A 78 -24.32 -12.70 8.85
N ASP A 79 -23.95 -13.98 8.76
CA ASP A 79 -24.44 -15.00 9.69
C ASP A 79 -23.98 -14.70 11.13
N PHE A 80 -22.72 -14.28 11.29
CA PHE A 80 -22.20 -13.86 12.60
C PHE A 80 -22.87 -12.59 13.13
N ALA A 81 -23.09 -11.59 12.27
CA ALA A 81 -23.82 -10.38 12.63
C ALA A 81 -25.29 -10.68 12.98
N SER A 82 -25.93 -11.63 12.30
CA SER A 82 -27.27 -12.13 12.62
C SER A 82 -27.35 -12.70 14.02
N LEU A 83 -26.33 -13.44 14.50
CA LEU A 83 -26.29 -13.96 15.87
C LEU A 83 -26.31 -12.84 16.93
N HIS A 84 -25.67 -11.70 16.64
CA HIS A 84 -25.62 -10.56 17.55
C HIS A 84 -26.89 -9.69 17.48
N PHE A 85 -27.32 -9.32 16.28
CA PHE A 85 -28.43 -8.39 16.09
C PHE A 85 -29.81 -9.07 16.11
N GLY A 86 -29.87 -10.39 15.93
CA GLY A 86 -31.14 -11.12 15.78
C GLY A 86 -31.89 -10.78 14.49
N LEU A 87 -31.21 -10.17 13.51
CA LEU A 87 -31.78 -9.73 12.22
C LEU A 87 -31.23 -10.54 11.05
N SER A 88 -31.94 -10.57 9.93
CA SER A 88 -31.48 -11.23 8.70
C SER A 88 -31.91 -10.44 7.45
N GLY A 89 -31.44 -10.86 6.28
CA GLY A 89 -31.84 -10.27 5.00
C GLY A 89 -31.56 -8.76 4.92
N GLN A 90 -32.54 -8.01 4.43
CA GLN A 90 -32.39 -6.56 4.18
C GLN A 90 -32.36 -5.73 5.47
N GLU A 91 -33.10 -6.13 6.50
CA GLU A 91 -33.11 -5.44 7.80
C GLU A 91 -31.73 -5.46 8.45
N LEU A 92 -31.01 -6.59 8.35
CA LEU A 92 -29.63 -6.68 8.80
C LEU A 92 -28.71 -5.74 8.00
N ASN A 93 -28.91 -5.67 6.68
CA ASN A 93 -28.10 -4.80 5.82
C ASN A 93 -28.28 -3.32 6.20
N GLU A 94 -29.52 -2.90 6.45
CA GLU A 94 -29.85 -1.55 6.91
C GLU A 94 -29.24 -1.25 8.28
N LYS A 95 -29.36 -2.19 9.22
CA LYS A 95 -28.76 -2.07 10.56
C LYS A 95 -27.25 -1.93 10.51
N LEU A 96 -26.58 -2.74 9.69
CA LEU A 96 -25.13 -2.65 9.49
C LEU A 96 -24.73 -1.32 8.83
N ASN A 97 -25.50 -0.83 7.87
CA ASN A 97 -25.27 0.45 7.22
C ASN A 97 -25.39 1.63 8.19
N GLU A 98 -26.33 1.56 9.14
CA GLU A 98 -26.52 2.54 10.22
C GLU A 98 -25.39 2.48 11.26
N GLU A 99 -25.17 1.32 11.89
CA GLU A 99 -24.24 1.12 13.01
C GLU A 99 -22.78 1.38 12.64
N LEU A 100 -22.41 1.03 11.41
CA LEU A 100 -21.06 1.26 10.89
C LEU A 100 -20.94 2.56 10.11
N HIS A 101 -22.02 3.35 10.05
CA HIS A 101 -22.08 4.62 9.33
C HIS A 101 -21.60 4.52 7.87
N LEU A 102 -22.00 3.45 7.16
CA LEU A 102 -21.51 3.14 5.82
C LEU A 102 -22.06 4.12 4.76
N ARG A 103 -23.16 4.81 5.07
CA ARG A 103 -23.84 5.83 4.23
C ARG A 103 -24.23 5.31 2.83
N ILE A 104 -24.51 4.02 2.72
CA ILE A 104 -25.09 3.41 1.53
C ILE A 104 -26.56 3.86 1.46
N GLY A 105 -27.06 4.21 0.27
CA GLY A 105 -28.45 4.63 0.08
C GLY A 105 -28.78 6.12 0.35
N HIS A 106 -27.94 6.88 1.07
CA HIS A 106 -28.23 8.30 1.35
C HIS A 106 -27.90 9.23 0.17
N LYS A 107 -28.92 9.92 -0.35
CA LYS A 107 -28.77 11.14 -1.17
C LYS A 107 -28.94 12.36 -0.27
N ASN A 108 -27.86 12.85 0.34
CA ASN A 108 -27.93 14.14 1.04
C ASN A 108 -27.78 15.26 0.00
N GLY A 109 -28.91 15.85 -0.38
CA GLY A 109 -28.95 17.06 -1.19
C GLY A 109 -28.49 18.26 -0.37
N PHE A 110 -27.32 18.82 -0.68
CA PHE A 110 -26.93 20.16 -0.24
C PHE A 110 -25.91 20.87 -1.16
N TYR A 111 -25.55 20.30 -2.32
CA TYR A 111 -24.87 21.04 -3.38
C TYR A 111 -25.60 20.82 -4.72
N THR A 112 -26.58 21.67 -4.99
CA THR A 112 -27.08 21.95 -6.34
C THR A 112 -26.15 22.98 -6.99
N GLN A 113 -25.28 22.53 -7.89
CA GLN A 113 -24.97 23.27 -9.10
C GLN A 113 -24.94 22.28 -10.26
N GLU A 114 -25.69 22.63 -11.30
CA GLU A 114 -25.85 21.90 -12.55
C GLU A 114 -24.51 21.72 -13.25
N GLU A 115 -24.06 20.49 -13.41
CA GLU A 115 -23.24 20.13 -14.56
C GLU A 115 -23.75 18.80 -15.13
N SER A 116 -24.09 18.86 -16.42
CA SER A 116 -24.55 17.80 -17.31
C SER A 116 -24.09 16.38 -16.93
N GLN A 117 -25.04 15.45 -16.81
CA GLN A 117 -24.77 14.01 -16.68
C GLN A 117 -23.90 13.52 -17.87
N PRO A 118 -22.71 12.97 -17.64
CA PRO A 118 -22.08 12.12 -18.63
C PRO A 118 -22.85 10.80 -18.70
N GLN A 119 -23.13 10.35 -19.92
CA GLN A 119 -23.74 9.06 -20.22
C GLN A 119 -23.09 7.92 -19.44
N VAL A 120 -23.91 6.95 -19.04
CA VAL A 120 -23.50 5.72 -18.36
C VAL A 120 -22.47 4.98 -19.21
N VAL A 121 -21.20 5.06 -18.80
CA VAL A 121 -20.13 4.16 -19.27
C VAL A 121 -20.01 3.06 -18.22
N ALA A 122 -19.90 1.80 -18.68
CA ALA A 122 -19.64 0.60 -17.90
C ALA A 122 -18.62 0.83 -16.75
N PRO A 123 -18.67 0.08 -15.63
CA PRO A 123 -17.98 0.42 -14.39
C PRO A 123 -16.51 0.67 -14.64
N VAL A 124 -16.13 1.95 -14.68
CA VAL A 124 -14.73 2.33 -14.72
C VAL A 124 -14.21 1.97 -13.34
N HIS A 125 -13.37 0.93 -13.25
CA HIS A 125 -12.47 0.77 -12.11
C HIS A 125 -11.90 2.17 -11.83
N VAL A 126 -12.26 2.78 -10.70
CA VAL A 126 -11.64 4.03 -10.30
C VAL A 126 -10.22 3.65 -9.94
N LYS A 127 -9.35 3.66 -10.94
CA LYS A 127 -7.92 3.48 -10.77
C LYS A 127 -7.51 4.49 -9.72
N LEU A 128 -7.06 4.01 -8.57
CA LEU A 128 -6.50 4.88 -7.53
C LEU A 128 -5.49 5.77 -8.24
N LYS A 129 -5.70 7.09 -8.15
CA LYS A 129 -4.82 8.04 -8.82
C LYS A 129 -3.42 7.84 -8.25
N ALA A 130 -2.52 7.33 -9.09
CA ALA A 130 -1.16 7.04 -8.68
C ALA A 130 -0.46 8.32 -8.22
N PRO A 131 0.38 8.27 -7.17
CA PRO A 131 1.13 9.43 -6.71
C PRO A 131 2.01 10.00 -7.82
N LEU A 132 2.04 11.33 -7.92
CA LEU A 132 2.85 12.06 -8.89
C LEU A 132 4.16 12.52 -8.27
N PHE A 133 5.23 12.48 -9.07
CA PHE A 133 6.55 12.96 -8.70
C PHE A 133 7.33 13.43 -9.93
N SER A 134 8.39 14.20 -9.70
CA SER A 134 9.18 14.75 -10.80
C SER A 134 10.14 13.72 -11.41
N PHE A 135 10.20 13.72 -12.74
CA PHE A 135 11.14 12.96 -13.56
C PHE A 135 12.19 13.90 -14.17
N TYR A 136 13.43 13.42 -14.23
CA TYR A 136 14.58 14.18 -14.68
C TYR A 136 15.35 13.36 -15.72
N THR A 137 15.54 13.95 -16.89
CA THR A 137 16.44 13.39 -17.90
C THR A 137 17.88 13.55 -17.41
N LYS A 138 18.68 12.50 -17.56
CA LYS A 138 20.11 12.46 -17.30
C LYS A 138 20.86 13.67 -17.88
N PRO A 139 22.01 14.06 -17.30
CA PRO A 139 22.68 13.46 -16.14
C PRO A 139 22.06 13.86 -14.78
N VAL A 140 22.53 13.26 -13.69
CA VAL A 140 22.06 13.59 -12.31
C VAL A 140 22.32 15.05 -11.89
N THR A 141 23.17 15.77 -12.61
CA THR A 141 23.42 17.20 -12.44
C THR A 141 22.32 18.06 -13.06
N ASN A 142 21.47 17.51 -13.93
CA ASN A 142 20.25 18.19 -14.39
C ASN A 142 19.24 18.22 -13.23
N ILE A 143 19.17 19.35 -12.54
CA ILE A 143 18.28 19.55 -11.39
C ILE A 143 16.91 20.12 -11.76
N ASN A 144 16.63 20.34 -13.05
CA ASN A 144 15.35 20.87 -13.49
C ASN A 144 14.47 19.71 -14.00
N PRO A 145 13.26 19.52 -13.45
CA PRO A 145 12.41 18.41 -13.84
C PRO A 145 11.98 18.55 -15.29
N THR A 146 12.05 17.44 -16.03
CA THR A 146 11.60 17.38 -17.43
C THR A 146 10.07 17.39 -17.49
N ARG A 147 9.43 16.64 -16.59
CA ARG A 147 7.97 16.54 -16.42
C ARG A 147 7.66 15.83 -15.10
N ASP A 148 6.41 15.84 -14.70
CA ASP A 148 5.92 14.97 -13.63
C ASP A 148 5.39 13.66 -14.24
N ILE A 149 5.63 12.55 -13.54
CA ILE A 149 5.14 11.21 -13.90
C ILE A 149 4.47 10.58 -12.69
N ASP A 150 3.62 9.59 -12.92
CA ASP A 150 3.01 8.82 -11.84
C ASP A 150 3.75 7.49 -11.58
N LEU A 151 3.35 6.81 -10.50
CA LEU A 151 3.96 5.55 -10.09
C LEU A 151 3.79 4.42 -11.13
N VAL A 152 2.68 4.41 -11.88
CA VAL A 152 2.42 3.39 -12.92
C VAL A 152 3.33 3.61 -14.12
N GLU A 153 3.53 4.86 -14.51
CA GLU A 153 4.46 5.23 -15.56
C GLU A 153 5.91 4.88 -15.17
N ALA A 154 6.34 5.22 -13.95
CA ALA A 154 7.67 4.85 -13.46
C ALA A 154 7.87 3.32 -13.46
N TYR A 155 6.87 2.57 -13.01
CA TYR A 155 6.88 1.11 -13.08
C TYR A 155 7.02 0.59 -14.51
N SER A 156 6.24 1.13 -15.45
CA SER A 156 6.27 0.74 -16.85
C SER A 156 7.64 1.02 -17.49
N ILE A 157 8.25 2.14 -17.14
CA ILE A 157 9.61 2.50 -17.59
C ILE A 157 10.66 1.54 -17.02
N ILE A 158 10.58 1.22 -15.72
CA ILE A 158 11.53 0.29 -15.06
C ILE A 158 11.41 -1.12 -15.65
N LYS A 159 10.18 -1.59 -15.88
CA LYS A 159 9.93 -2.94 -16.39
C LYS A 159 10.23 -3.07 -17.89
N GLY A 160 10.02 -2.00 -18.66
CA GLY A 160 10.31 -1.96 -20.09
C GLY A 160 11.80 -1.81 -20.41
N ASP A 161 12.14 -1.90 -21.69
CA ASP A 161 13.54 -2.00 -22.14
C ASP A 161 14.26 -0.65 -22.26
N SER A 162 13.60 0.47 -21.95
CA SER A 162 14.14 1.84 -22.09
C SER A 162 15.51 2.03 -21.42
N PHE A 163 15.76 1.31 -20.32
CA PHE A 163 17.03 1.35 -19.58
C PHE A 163 17.82 0.05 -19.66
N ALA A 164 17.45 -0.91 -20.51
CA ALA A 164 18.10 -2.23 -20.56
C ALA A 164 19.59 -2.11 -20.89
N THR A 165 19.93 -1.38 -21.96
CA THR A 165 21.31 -1.21 -22.42
C THR A 165 22.19 -0.47 -21.41
N CYS A 166 21.72 0.63 -20.83
CA CYS A 166 22.54 1.36 -19.84
C CYS A 166 22.67 0.57 -18.53
N THR A 167 21.65 -0.20 -18.15
CA THR A 167 21.69 -1.09 -16.97
C THR A 167 22.68 -2.22 -17.16
N SER A 168 22.65 -2.93 -18.30
CA SER A 168 23.61 -4.00 -18.58
C SER A 168 25.04 -3.45 -18.70
N THR A 169 25.21 -2.29 -19.33
CA THR A 169 26.52 -1.63 -19.45
C THR A 169 27.07 -1.30 -18.06
N LEU A 170 26.27 -0.65 -17.20
CA LEU A 170 26.69 -0.34 -15.83
C LEU A 170 27.15 -1.58 -15.06
N ARG A 171 26.39 -2.67 -15.14
CA ARG A 171 26.69 -3.94 -14.45
C ARG A 171 27.94 -4.64 -14.98
N SER A 172 28.40 -4.31 -16.19
CA SER A 172 29.64 -4.84 -16.76
C SER A 172 30.90 -4.08 -16.34
N ILE A 173 30.76 -2.87 -15.78
CA ILE A 173 31.89 -2.05 -15.35
C ILE A 173 32.41 -2.55 -13.99
N GLN A 174 33.65 -3.04 -13.96
CA GLN A 174 34.27 -3.56 -12.74
C GLN A 174 34.82 -2.47 -11.82
N ASP A 175 35.34 -1.37 -12.39
CA ASP A 175 35.88 -0.27 -11.59
C ASP A 175 34.74 0.51 -10.93
N VAL A 176 34.76 0.58 -9.60
CA VAL A 176 33.69 1.21 -8.80
C VAL A 176 33.56 2.70 -9.10
N LYS A 177 34.67 3.41 -9.38
CA LYS A 177 34.63 4.85 -9.67
C LYS A 177 34.05 5.11 -11.05
N GLU A 178 34.43 4.30 -12.04
CA GLU A 178 33.89 4.33 -13.39
C GLU A 178 32.39 3.98 -13.38
N ALA A 179 31.99 2.93 -12.67
CA ALA A 179 30.58 2.54 -12.54
C ALA A 179 29.75 3.67 -11.91
N ARG A 180 30.27 4.30 -10.84
CA ARG A 180 29.60 5.45 -10.20
C ARG A 180 29.47 6.64 -11.15
N LYS A 181 30.52 6.94 -11.92
CA LYS A 181 30.50 8.00 -12.94
C LYS A 181 29.48 7.65 -14.03
N TYR A 182 29.55 6.47 -14.61
CA TYR A 182 28.63 6.00 -15.65
C TYR A 182 27.17 6.12 -15.18
N LYS A 183 26.86 5.63 -13.97
CA LYS A 183 25.53 5.72 -13.36
C LYS A 183 25.04 7.17 -13.28
N ALA A 184 25.88 8.09 -12.79
CA ALA A 184 25.52 9.50 -12.65
C ALA A 184 25.27 10.22 -13.99
N PHE A 185 25.91 9.78 -15.08
CA PHE A 185 25.79 10.41 -16.39
C PHE A 185 24.72 9.77 -17.30
N ASN A 186 24.42 8.48 -17.13
CA ASN A 186 23.66 7.71 -18.12
C ASN A 186 22.24 7.31 -17.70
N PHE A 187 21.85 7.55 -16.44
CA PHE A 187 20.54 7.19 -15.92
C PHE A 187 19.67 8.42 -15.69
N ASP A 188 18.45 8.34 -16.21
CA ASP A 188 17.38 9.23 -15.79
C ASP A 188 16.96 8.87 -14.37
N TYR A 189 16.31 9.79 -13.69
CA TYR A 189 15.96 9.61 -12.28
C TYR A 189 14.68 10.34 -11.91
N VAL A 190 14.13 9.96 -10.77
CA VAL A 190 12.91 10.54 -10.21
C VAL A 190 13.13 10.97 -8.76
N THR A 191 12.22 11.78 -8.24
CA THR A 191 12.13 12.11 -6.82
C THR A 191 10.81 11.59 -6.26
N PHE A 192 10.72 10.28 -6.01
CA PHE A 192 9.46 9.61 -5.63
C PHE A 192 8.64 10.33 -4.57
N SER A 193 9.28 11.03 -3.64
CA SER A 193 8.64 11.76 -2.54
C SER A 193 7.92 13.05 -2.95
N GLY A 194 8.05 13.53 -4.19
CA GLY A 194 7.25 14.67 -4.63
C GLY A 194 7.57 15.25 -6.00
N THR A 195 6.81 16.30 -6.31
CA THR A 195 7.00 17.17 -7.47
C THR A 195 7.72 18.43 -7.05
N PHE A 196 8.56 18.95 -7.93
CA PHE A 196 9.47 20.05 -7.63
C PHE A 196 9.49 21.09 -8.74
N SER A 197 9.89 22.32 -8.42
CA SER A 197 10.30 23.29 -9.46
C SER A 197 11.77 23.12 -9.85
N GLN A 198 12.58 22.63 -8.91
CA GLN A 198 13.98 22.29 -9.05
C GLN A 198 14.30 21.23 -7.98
N ARG A 199 15.23 20.30 -8.23
CA ARG A 199 15.61 19.25 -7.27
C ARG A 199 16.32 19.83 -6.04
N ASN A 200 15.51 20.26 -5.08
CA ASN A 200 15.90 20.79 -3.78
C ASN A 200 14.66 20.80 -2.88
N ASP A 201 14.81 20.44 -1.60
CA ASP A 201 13.70 20.39 -0.64
C ASP A 201 12.95 21.73 -0.51
N LYS A 202 13.64 22.87 -0.65
CA LYS A 202 13.04 24.21 -0.63
C LYS A 202 12.14 24.50 -1.84
N HIS A 203 12.30 23.72 -2.91
CA HIS A 203 11.61 23.87 -4.18
C HIS A 203 10.50 22.81 -4.38
N LEU A 204 10.14 22.10 -3.30
CA LEU A 204 9.01 21.17 -3.28
C LEU A 204 7.72 21.90 -3.63
N ARG A 205 7.01 21.41 -4.66
CA ARG A 205 5.67 21.87 -5.02
C ARG A 205 4.61 21.09 -4.27
N LYS A 206 4.72 19.77 -4.30
CA LYS A 206 3.78 18.87 -3.63
C LYS A 206 4.46 17.55 -3.30
N HIS A 207 4.33 17.12 -2.05
CA HIS A 207 4.77 15.79 -1.64
C HIS A 207 3.81 14.72 -2.18
N SER A 208 4.35 13.60 -2.66
CA SER A 208 3.59 12.51 -3.28
C SER A 208 2.87 11.62 -2.26
N GLY A 209 3.38 11.60 -1.02
CA GLY A 209 2.96 10.67 0.02
C GLY A 209 3.78 9.37 0.00
N LEU A 210 4.88 9.34 -0.76
CA LEU A 210 5.78 8.20 -0.85
C LEU A 210 7.11 8.48 -0.17
N LEU A 211 7.69 7.44 0.40
CA LEU A 211 9.06 7.39 0.91
C LEU A 211 9.83 6.31 0.18
N THR A 212 11.05 6.60 -0.24
CA THR A 212 11.94 5.61 -0.86
C THR A 212 13.02 5.21 0.12
N ILE A 213 13.15 3.90 0.31
CA ILE A 213 14.20 3.28 1.09
C ILE A 213 15.18 2.62 0.13
N ASP A 214 16.46 2.87 0.37
CA ASP A 214 17.54 2.37 -0.43
C ASP A 214 18.36 1.35 0.36
N PHE A 215 18.44 0.13 -0.16
CA PHE A 215 19.25 -0.95 0.37
C PHE A 215 20.41 -1.19 -0.59
N ASP A 216 21.62 -0.88 -0.14
CA ASP A 216 22.86 -1.15 -0.88
C ASP A 216 23.49 -2.47 -0.41
N HIS A 217 24.19 -3.15 -1.33
CA HIS A 217 24.98 -4.36 -1.06
C HIS A 217 24.22 -5.49 -0.34
N VAL A 218 23.01 -5.78 -0.81
CA VAL A 218 22.16 -6.85 -0.29
C VAL A 218 22.68 -8.21 -0.76
N SER A 219 23.01 -9.09 0.19
CA SER A 219 23.55 -10.43 -0.10
C SER A 219 22.51 -11.39 -0.70
N ASP A 220 21.28 -11.38 -0.18
CA ASP A 220 20.15 -12.15 -0.71
C ASP A 220 19.02 -11.22 -1.16
N LEU A 221 19.11 -10.77 -2.41
CA LEU A 221 18.10 -9.90 -3.03
C LEU A 221 16.72 -10.56 -3.09
N SER A 222 16.67 -11.87 -3.36
CA SER A 222 15.41 -12.58 -3.56
C SER A 222 14.69 -12.81 -2.23
N GLY A 223 15.43 -13.22 -1.19
CA GLY A 223 14.93 -13.35 0.17
C GLY A 223 14.43 -12.01 0.71
N LEU A 224 15.26 -10.96 0.67
CA LEU A 224 14.86 -9.65 1.18
C LEU A 224 13.64 -9.11 0.42
N LYS A 225 13.59 -9.25 -0.91
CA LYS A 225 12.42 -8.85 -1.70
C LYS A 225 11.16 -9.57 -1.24
N ALA A 226 11.22 -10.88 -0.98
CA ALA A 226 10.08 -11.66 -0.50
C ALA A 226 9.65 -11.26 0.91
N GLU A 227 10.58 -10.89 1.78
CA GLU A 227 10.31 -10.39 3.13
C GLU A 227 9.63 -9.01 3.10
N LEU A 228 10.17 -8.06 2.34
CA LEU A 228 9.62 -6.71 2.20
C LEU A 228 8.19 -6.70 1.62
N LEU A 229 7.90 -7.60 0.67
CA LEU A 229 6.54 -7.76 0.12
C LEU A 229 5.54 -8.32 1.13
N LYS A 230 6.01 -8.92 2.22
CA LYS A 230 5.20 -9.48 3.31
C LYS A 230 5.31 -8.65 4.59
N ASP A 231 5.91 -7.46 4.53
CA ASP A 231 6.08 -6.58 5.68
C ASP A 231 4.72 -6.28 6.33
N GLN A 232 4.67 -6.34 7.66
CA GLN A 232 3.41 -6.21 8.41
C GLN A 232 2.96 -4.76 8.60
N TYR A 233 3.87 -3.80 8.50
CA TYR A 233 3.62 -2.40 8.81
C TYR A 233 3.56 -1.52 7.57
N PHE A 234 4.28 -1.89 6.51
CA PHE A 234 4.40 -1.10 5.29
C PHE A 234 3.89 -1.87 4.08
N GLU A 235 2.87 -1.32 3.43
CA GLU A 235 2.46 -1.80 2.13
C GLU A 235 3.49 -1.39 1.08
N THR A 236 3.97 -2.35 0.29
CA THR A 236 4.90 -2.03 -0.80
C THR A 236 4.16 -1.37 -1.95
N GLU A 237 4.55 -0.16 -2.35
CA GLU A 237 3.98 0.54 -3.51
C GLU A 237 4.72 0.20 -4.79
N LEU A 238 6.06 0.18 -4.72
CA LEU A 238 6.96 -0.17 -5.82
C LEU A 238 8.24 -0.77 -5.23
N LEU A 239 8.74 -1.87 -5.81
CA LEU A 239 9.97 -2.53 -5.37
C LEU A 239 10.74 -3.07 -6.57
N PHE A 240 12.00 -2.67 -6.71
CA PHE A 240 12.84 -3.04 -7.86
C PHE A 240 14.32 -3.11 -7.50
N VAL A 241 15.08 -3.86 -8.29
CA VAL A 241 16.53 -4.00 -8.17
C VAL A 241 17.22 -2.70 -8.61
N SER A 242 18.19 -2.24 -7.83
CA SER A 242 18.95 -1.02 -8.10
C SER A 242 19.73 -1.09 -9.42
N PRO A 243 20.17 0.05 -10.00
CA PRO A 243 20.95 0.05 -11.24
C PRO A 243 22.21 -0.82 -11.19
N SER A 244 22.91 -0.80 -10.05
CA SER A 244 24.13 -1.58 -9.85
C SER A 244 23.89 -3.10 -9.80
N GLY A 245 22.65 -3.54 -9.53
CA GLY A 245 22.27 -4.95 -9.52
C GLY A 245 22.45 -5.66 -8.17
N ASP A 246 23.00 -4.99 -7.17
CA ASP A 246 23.34 -5.53 -5.84
C ASP A 246 22.55 -4.87 -4.70
N GLY A 247 21.46 -4.16 -5.03
CA GLY A 247 20.63 -3.47 -4.04
C GLY A 247 19.16 -3.45 -4.42
N LEU A 248 18.31 -2.99 -3.51
CA LEU A 248 16.87 -2.83 -3.71
C LEU A 248 16.43 -1.40 -3.44
N LYS A 249 15.48 -0.91 -4.24
CA LYS A 249 14.73 0.33 -3.96
C LYS A 249 13.33 -0.05 -3.53
N TRP A 250 12.96 0.30 -2.30
CA TRP A 250 11.65 0.00 -1.73
C TRP A 250 10.87 1.29 -1.52
N VAL A 251 9.74 1.43 -2.21
CA VAL A 251 8.87 2.60 -2.11
C VAL A 251 7.63 2.24 -1.32
N ILE A 252 7.38 3.00 -0.25
CA ILE A 252 6.30 2.78 0.71
C ILE A 252 5.46 4.06 0.89
N PRO A 253 4.19 3.96 1.33
CA PRO A 253 3.38 5.14 1.61
C PRO A 253 3.73 5.73 2.99
N ILE A 254 3.58 7.05 3.13
CA ILE A 254 3.68 7.76 4.41
C ILE A 254 2.54 8.78 4.56
N GLU A 255 2.03 8.94 5.78
CA GLU A 255 0.95 9.88 6.09
C GLU A 255 1.50 11.18 6.71
N LEU A 256 1.73 12.19 5.86
CA LEU A 256 2.29 13.47 6.28
C LEU A 256 1.43 14.29 7.26
N THR A 257 0.16 13.91 7.44
CA THR A 257 -0.71 14.50 8.47
C THR A 257 -0.33 14.07 9.88
N LYS A 258 0.35 12.92 10.03
CA LYS A 258 0.78 12.37 11.33
C LYS A 258 2.19 12.80 11.72
N ALA A 259 3.12 12.85 10.76
CA ALA A 259 4.52 13.19 11.01
C ALA A 259 5.20 13.76 9.75
N LYS A 260 6.34 14.44 9.93
CA LYS A 260 7.12 14.96 8.81
C LYS A 260 7.85 13.83 8.09
N HIS A 261 8.23 14.08 6.84
CA HIS A 261 9.01 13.14 6.03
C HIS A 261 10.27 12.63 6.76
N GLN A 262 11.05 13.53 7.36
CA GLN A 262 12.29 13.16 8.06
C GLN A 262 12.03 12.29 9.30
N ASP A 263 10.92 12.53 10.00
CA ASP A 263 10.53 11.75 11.17
C ASP A 263 10.11 10.33 10.75
N TYR A 264 9.36 10.20 9.66
CA TYR A 264 9.06 8.91 9.04
C TYR A 264 10.33 8.18 8.62
N PHE A 265 11.23 8.87 7.90
CA PHE A 265 12.49 8.25 7.47
C PHE A 265 13.27 7.70 8.66
N LYS A 266 13.39 8.47 9.75
CA LYS A 266 14.07 8.03 10.97
C LYS A 266 13.38 6.82 11.60
N ALA A 267 12.05 6.83 11.70
CA ALA A 267 11.28 5.73 12.28
C ALA A 267 11.40 4.45 11.44
N VAL A 268 11.29 4.57 10.11
CA VAL A 268 11.42 3.46 9.16
C VAL A 268 12.84 2.91 9.18
N ALA A 269 13.86 3.76 9.19
CA ALA A 269 15.25 3.34 9.30
C ALA A 269 15.51 2.52 10.58
N ASN A 270 15.01 2.99 11.73
CA ASN A 270 15.11 2.25 12.99
C ASN A 270 14.37 0.91 12.92
N TYR A 271 13.15 0.90 12.39
CA TYR A 271 12.38 -0.32 12.20
C TYR A 271 13.15 -1.34 11.34
N ILE A 272 13.70 -0.90 10.21
CA ILE A 272 14.45 -1.78 9.30
C ILE A 272 15.68 -2.36 10.00
N GLN A 273 16.42 -1.53 10.74
CA GLN A 273 17.58 -2.01 11.50
C GLN A 273 17.18 -3.06 12.54
N HIS A 274 16.06 -2.87 13.24
CA HIS A 274 15.61 -3.81 14.26
C HIS A 274 15.02 -5.10 13.67
N THR A 275 14.26 -5.02 12.59
CA THR A 275 13.52 -6.13 11.97
C THR A 275 14.39 -6.93 11.00
N TYR A 276 15.06 -6.25 10.06
CA TYR A 276 15.82 -6.88 8.98
C TYR A 276 17.32 -6.93 9.24
N LYS A 277 17.82 -6.29 10.30
CA LYS A 277 19.26 -6.15 10.59
C LYS A 277 20.05 -5.50 9.45
N LEU A 278 19.39 -4.61 8.72
CA LEU A 278 19.97 -3.86 7.61
C LEU A 278 20.13 -2.38 7.96
N GLU A 279 21.17 -1.76 7.42
CA GLU A 279 21.34 -0.31 7.45
C GLU A 279 20.77 0.29 6.16
N VAL A 280 20.20 1.50 6.29
CA VAL A 280 19.64 2.25 5.16
C VAL A 280 20.45 3.51 4.88
N ASP A 281 20.57 3.89 3.61
CA ASP A 281 21.26 5.13 3.22
C ASP A 281 20.53 6.35 3.83
N GLN A 282 21.23 7.05 4.72
CA GLN A 282 20.74 8.24 5.42
C GLN A 282 20.42 9.41 4.48
N SER A 283 20.89 9.38 3.23
CA SER A 283 20.52 10.37 2.22
C SER A 283 19.06 10.28 1.78
N GLY A 284 18.38 9.17 2.08
CA GLY A 284 16.93 9.00 1.85
C GLY A 284 16.04 9.90 2.70
N LYS A 285 16.58 10.63 3.68
CA LYS A 285 15.84 11.60 4.51
C LYS A 285 15.46 12.89 3.76
N ASP A 286 16.15 13.18 2.66
CA ASP A 286 15.94 14.40 1.87
C ASP A 286 14.76 14.18 0.92
N ILE A 287 13.78 15.09 0.92
CA ILE A 287 12.55 14.91 0.12
C ILE A 287 12.87 14.89 -1.38
N SER A 288 13.90 15.66 -1.78
CA SER A 288 14.40 15.77 -3.16
C SER A 288 15.42 14.69 -3.54
N ARG A 289 15.54 13.61 -2.76
CA ARG A 289 16.46 12.51 -3.03
C ARG A 289 16.21 11.91 -4.42
N ALA A 290 17.24 11.92 -5.24
CA ALA A 290 17.20 11.29 -6.56
C ALA A 290 17.29 9.76 -6.45
N CYS A 291 16.39 9.09 -7.16
CA CYS A 291 16.38 7.65 -7.37
C CYS A 291 16.48 7.36 -8.88
N PHE A 292 17.59 6.74 -9.29
CA PHE A 292 17.81 6.35 -10.69
C PHE A 292 16.86 5.25 -11.12
N LEU A 293 16.40 5.30 -12.38
CA LEU A 293 15.49 4.30 -12.95
C LEU A 293 16.30 3.27 -13.77
N PRO A 294 16.42 2.01 -13.31
CA PRO A 294 17.07 0.95 -14.06
C PRO A 294 16.08 0.17 -14.91
N HIS A 295 16.58 -0.82 -15.65
CA HIS A 295 15.77 -1.90 -16.17
C HIS A 295 15.70 -3.05 -15.15
N ASP A 296 14.49 -3.39 -14.73
CA ASP A 296 14.18 -4.55 -13.91
C ASP A 296 12.86 -5.19 -14.37
N PRO A 297 12.90 -6.27 -15.16
CA PRO A 297 11.69 -6.95 -15.65
C PRO A 297 10.89 -7.61 -14.53
N GLN A 298 11.51 -7.82 -13.36
CA GLN A 298 10.89 -8.40 -12.18
C GLN A 298 10.41 -7.34 -11.18
N ALA A 299 10.42 -6.05 -11.54
CA ALA A 299 9.89 -5.00 -10.67
C ALA A 299 8.46 -5.35 -10.22
N PHE A 300 8.16 -5.04 -8.96
CA PHE A 300 6.83 -5.17 -8.38
C PHE A 300 6.19 -3.80 -8.26
N ILE A 301 4.91 -3.70 -8.62
CA ILE A 301 4.05 -2.57 -8.27
C ILE A 301 2.86 -3.12 -7.50
N ASN A 302 2.35 -2.34 -6.55
CA ASN A 302 1.12 -2.69 -5.86
C ASN A 302 -0.03 -2.89 -6.88
N PRO A 303 -0.74 -4.04 -6.86
CA PRO A 303 -1.85 -4.32 -7.75
C PRO A 303 -2.96 -3.27 -7.75
N LYS A 304 -3.09 -2.45 -6.69
CA LYS A 304 -4.10 -1.38 -6.61
C LYS A 304 -3.95 -0.29 -7.68
N TYR A 305 -2.81 -0.24 -8.37
CA TYR A 305 -2.54 0.71 -9.45
C TYR A 305 -2.65 0.14 -10.87
N LEU A 306 -2.87 -1.18 -11.02
CA LEU A 306 -2.98 -1.84 -12.32
C LEU A 306 -4.44 -1.95 -12.77
#